data_AF-A0A367A1C0-F1
#
_entry.id   AF-A0A367A1C0-F1
#
_cell.length_a   1.000
_cell.length_b   1.000
_cell.length_c   1.000
_cell.angle_alpha   90.00
_cell.angle_beta   90.00
_cell.angle_gamma   90.00
#
_symmetry.space_group_name_H-M   'P 1'
#
loop_
_entity.id
_entity.type
_entity.pdbx_description
1 polymer ?
#
loop_
_entity_poly.entity_id
_entity_poly.type
_entity_poly.pdbx_seq_one_letter_code
_entity_poly.pdbx_strand_id
1 'polypeptide(L)'
;MGGPLTVDSLQFLLDLGEVGDDGFWSRVAARLDLSELVRLSVPPESQRFQSLVQQALPRLRGRGFAVTDDGNPFLGTDELRWYAREGYLGLQAHDFRVGFVADTGQLNAIGQARNSGGLGIRVLLDRLNDRDLTFSEMRFIASSGAALAFRPAEPARASGDTLLLELTEPLENNATAVSVAIPMSSGREIICDLKESRAQGRTGAKFRLPEMLESALPLVQPLSEEQLHYLRVDGDGLLATIDDDVVD
;
A
#
# COMPACT_ATOMS: atom_id res chain seq x y z
N MET A 1 6.41 13.47 -34.17
CA MET A 1 6.12 14.63 -33.30
C MET A 1 5.26 14.15 -32.16
N GLY A 2 5.76 14.11 -30.92
CA GLY A 2 4.98 13.66 -29.76
C GLY A 2 4.90 14.79 -28.75
N GLY A 3 3.73 15.45 -28.68
CA GLY A 3 3.45 16.41 -27.61
C GLY A 3 3.43 15.71 -26.24
N PRO A 4 3.51 16.47 -25.14
CA PRO A 4 3.35 15.91 -23.79
C PRO A 4 1.98 15.23 -23.68
N LEU A 5 1.95 14.03 -23.12
CA LEU A 5 0.70 13.32 -22.83
C LEU A 5 0.01 14.06 -21.69
N THR A 6 -1.12 14.72 -21.97
CA THR A 6 -1.91 15.40 -20.93
C THR A 6 -2.83 14.40 -20.24
N VAL A 7 -3.31 14.75 -19.03
CA VAL A 7 -4.30 13.94 -18.30
C VAL A 7 -5.57 13.72 -19.14
N ASP A 8 -6.06 14.76 -19.82
CA ASP A 8 -7.24 14.67 -20.70
C ASP A 8 -6.98 13.72 -21.88
N SER A 9 -5.78 13.77 -22.46
CA SER A 9 -5.38 12.82 -23.52
C SER A 9 -5.31 11.39 -23.01
N LEU A 10 -4.80 11.18 -21.79
CA LEU A 10 -4.72 9.85 -21.18
C LEU A 10 -6.11 9.29 -20.86
N GLN A 11 -7.00 10.09 -20.27
CA GLN A 11 -8.39 9.70 -20.03
C GLN A 11 -9.06 9.30 -21.35
N PHE A 12 -8.93 10.14 -22.38
CA PHE A 12 -9.47 9.85 -23.71
C PHE A 12 -8.93 8.54 -24.32
N LEU A 13 -7.62 8.27 -24.18
CA LEU A 13 -7.02 7.02 -24.66
C LEU A 13 -7.54 5.78 -23.91
N LEU A 14 -7.80 5.92 -22.61
CA LEU A 14 -8.38 4.83 -21.80
C LEU A 14 -9.83 4.55 -22.18
N ASP A 15 -10.58 5.57 -22.58
CA ASP A 15 -12.00 5.46 -23.00
C ASP A 15 -12.17 4.88 -24.42
N LEU A 16 -11.16 5.01 -25.30
CA LEU A 16 -11.23 4.54 -26.69
C LEU A 16 -11.04 3.02 -26.80
N GLY A 17 -12.12 2.25 -26.92
CA GLY A 17 -12.16 0.77 -26.89
C GLY A 17 -11.10 -0.05 -27.67
N GLU A 18 -10.45 0.46 -28.72
CA GLU A 18 -9.30 -0.19 -29.41
C GLU A 18 -8.17 0.81 -29.75
N VAL A 19 -7.19 0.99 -28.85
CA VAL A 19 -6.00 1.82 -29.08
C VAL A 19 -4.77 1.21 -28.40
N GLY A 20 -3.71 1.07 -29.19
CA GLY A 20 -2.36 0.78 -28.70
C GLY A 20 -2.06 -0.71 -28.54
N ASP A 21 -0.84 -1.10 -28.91
CA ASP A 21 -0.24 -2.38 -28.55
C ASP A 21 0.44 -2.30 -27.18
N ASP A 22 0.95 -3.42 -26.65
CA ASP A 22 1.67 -3.45 -25.38
C ASP A 22 2.88 -2.50 -25.36
N GLY A 23 3.54 -2.34 -26.51
CA GLY A 23 4.67 -1.42 -26.67
C GLY A 23 4.26 0.06 -26.54
N PHE A 24 3.06 0.41 -26.98
CA PHE A 24 2.47 1.74 -26.77
C PHE A 24 2.20 1.97 -25.29
N TRP A 25 1.51 1.05 -24.61
CA TRP A 25 1.18 1.20 -23.19
C TRP A 25 2.41 1.21 -22.29
N SER A 26 3.47 0.47 -22.65
CA SER A 26 4.76 0.52 -21.94
C SER A 26 5.43 1.89 -22.05
N ARG A 27 5.38 2.53 -23.22
CA ARG A 27 5.91 3.90 -23.41
C ARG A 27 5.08 4.94 -22.66
N VAL A 28 3.75 4.76 -22.59
CA VAL A 28 2.87 5.60 -21.78
C VAL A 28 3.22 5.43 -20.31
N ALA A 29 3.20 4.20 -19.79
CA ALA A 29 3.53 3.84 -18.41
C ALA A 29 4.88 4.40 -17.96
N ALA A 30 5.91 4.35 -18.81
CA ALA A 30 7.25 4.83 -18.52
C ALA A 30 7.33 6.34 -18.24
N ARG A 31 6.31 7.12 -18.63
CA ARG A 31 6.24 8.57 -18.45
C ARG A 31 5.28 9.00 -17.35
N LEU A 32 4.48 8.07 -16.83
CA LEU A 32 3.47 8.41 -15.84
C LEU A 32 4.05 8.59 -14.44
N ASP A 33 3.50 9.57 -13.74
CA ASP A 33 3.65 9.69 -12.31
C ASP A 33 2.32 9.50 -11.58
N LEU A 34 2.39 9.30 -10.26
CA LEU A 34 1.19 9.16 -9.45
C LEU A 34 0.34 10.44 -9.48
N SER A 35 0.95 11.63 -9.56
CA SER A 35 0.22 12.90 -9.56
C SER A 35 -0.63 13.12 -10.81
N GLU A 36 -0.30 12.45 -11.92
CA GLU A 36 -1.12 12.38 -13.13
C GLU A 36 -2.24 11.35 -12.99
N LEU A 37 -1.92 10.15 -12.48
CA LEU A 37 -2.90 9.07 -12.30
C LEU A 37 -4.02 9.45 -11.33
N VAL A 38 -3.71 10.16 -10.25
CA VAL A 38 -4.72 10.63 -9.27
C VAL A 38 -5.64 11.73 -9.81
N ARG A 39 -5.43 12.21 -11.04
CA ARG A 39 -6.32 13.18 -11.70
C ARG A 39 -7.29 12.51 -12.66
N LEU A 40 -7.17 11.20 -12.86
CA LEU A 40 -8.05 10.42 -13.72
C LEU A 40 -9.29 9.96 -12.94
N SER A 41 -10.32 9.59 -13.68
CA SER A 41 -11.50 8.91 -13.16
C SER A 41 -11.73 7.66 -14.01
N VAL A 42 -11.22 6.52 -13.53
CA VAL A 42 -11.22 5.26 -14.27
C VAL A 42 -11.74 4.16 -13.36
N PRO A 43 -12.79 3.44 -13.76
CA PRO A 43 -13.40 2.43 -12.92
C PRO A 43 -12.58 1.12 -12.92
N PRO A 44 -12.72 0.27 -11.88
CA PRO A 44 -11.90 -0.93 -11.69
C PRO A 44 -12.04 -1.98 -12.81
N GLU A 45 -13.12 -1.95 -13.58
CA GLU A 45 -13.40 -2.87 -14.68
C GLU A 45 -12.53 -2.60 -15.92
N SER A 46 -11.82 -1.47 -15.96
CA SER A 46 -10.97 -1.11 -17.10
C SER A 46 -9.71 -1.99 -17.17
N GLN A 47 -9.74 -3.03 -18.00
CA GLN A 47 -8.60 -3.95 -18.18
C GLN A 47 -7.33 -3.23 -18.62
N ARG A 48 -7.44 -2.20 -19.45
CA ARG A 48 -6.28 -1.40 -19.86
C ARG A 48 -5.67 -0.62 -18.73
N PHE A 49 -6.51 -0.12 -17.83
CA PHE A 49 -6.01 0.56 -16.66
C PHE A 49 -5.26 -0.41 -15.75
N GLN A 50 -5.73 -1.66 -15.63
CA GLN A 50 -4.96 -2.71 -14.96
C GLN A 50 -3.57 -2.88 -15.60
N SER A 51 -3.51 -3.11 -16.91
CA SER A 51 -2.24 -3.30 -17.63
C SER A 51 -1.33 -2.07 -17.54
N LEU A 52 -1.89 -0.87 -17.65
CA LEU A 52 -1.15 0.39 -17.54
C LEU A 52 -0.54 0.57 -16.15
N VAL A 53 -1.34 0.37 -15.10
CA VAL A 53 -0.87 0.51 -13.71
C VAL A 53 0.17 -0.54 -13.41
N GLN A 54 -0.04 -1.80 -13.79
CA GLN A 54 0.95 -2.87 -13.61
C GLN A 54 2.31 -2.50 -14.23
N GLN A 55 2.33 -1.95 -15.45
CA GLN A 55 3.57 -1.51 -16.11
C GLN A 55 4.19 -0.26 -15.47
N ALA A 56 3.38 0.64 -14.91
CA ALA A 56 3.86 1.86 -14.26
C ALA A 56 4.31 1.62 -12.82
N LEU A 57 3.72 0.64 -12.12
CA LEU A 57 3.86 0.39 -10.69
C LEU A 57 5.30 0.38 -10.17
N PRO A 58 6.29 -0.25 -10.84
CA PRO A 58 7.69 -0.25 -10.37
C PRO A 58 8.30 1.15 -10.20
N ARG A 59 7.73 2.15 -10.89
CA ARG A 59 8.26 3.52 -10.97
C ARG A 59 7.39 4.52 -10.22
N LEU A 60 6.11 4.21 -10.00
CA LEU A 60 5.18 5.10 -9.31
C LEU A 60 5.70 5.40 -7.90
N ARG A 61 5.57 6.67 -7.50
CA ARG A 61 5.96 7.14 -6.18
C ARG A 61 4.83 7.88 -5.50
N GLY A 62 4.53 7.49 -4.27
CA GLY A 62 3.50 8.10 -3.42
C GLY A 62 4.07 8.62 -2.12
N ARG A 63 3.29 9.40 -1.39
CA ARG A 63 3.63 9.87 -0.04
C ARG A 63 2.93 9.11 1.07
N GLY A 64 1.86 8.40 0.74
CA GLY A 64 1.05 7.68 1.71
C GLY A 64 -0.05 6.86 1.05
N PHE A 65 -0.69 6.04 1.87
CA PHE A 65 -1.95 5.38 1.53
C PHE A 65 -2.85 5.28 2.75
N ALA A 66 -4.14 5.09 2.53
CA ALA A 66 -5.13 4.76 3.55
C ALA A 66 -5.98 3.56 3.10
N VAL A 67 -6.42 2.75 4.06
CA VAL A 67 -7.26 1.57 3.85
C VAL A 67 -8.68 1.85 4.36
N THR A 68 -9.67 1.35 3.63
CA THR A 68 -11.09 1.41 4.00
C THR A 68 -11.73 0.03 3.88
N ASP A 69 -12.73 -0.25 4.73
CA ASP A 69 -13.43 -1.55 4.78
C ASP A 69 -14.58 -1.65 3.75
N ASP A 70 -14.58 -0.79 2.73
CA ASP A 70 -15.62 -0.76 1.71
C ASP A 70 -15.18 -1.49 0.45
N GLY A 71 -14.75 -2.75 0.54
CA GLY A 71 -14.39 -3.57 -0.62
C GLY A 71 -15.50 -3.75 -1.68
N ASN A 72 -15.25 -4.62 -2.65
CA ASN A 72 -16.23 -5.02 -3.65
C ASN A 72 -16.55 -6.52 -3.51
N PRO A 73 -17.69 -6.89 -2.91
CA PRO A 73 -18.03 -8.29 -2.64
C PRO A 73 -18.29 -9.13 -3.91
N PHE A 74 -18.29 -8.50 -5.10
CA PHE A 74 -18.40 -9.20 -6.38
C PHE A 74 -17.05 -9.65 -6.95
N LEU A 75 -15.93 -9.21 -6.37
CA LEU A 75 -14.60 -9.70 -6.72
C LEU A 75 -14.32 -11.05 -6.05
N GLY A 76 -13.44 -11.85 -6.64
CA GLY A 76 -12.85 -12.99 -5.94
C GLY A 76 -12.15 -12.56 -4.64
N THR A 77 -12.06 -13.45 -3.64
CA THR A 77 -11.43 -13.16 -2.35
C THR A 77 -10.00 -12.65 -2.48
N ASP A 78 -9.29 -13.18 -3.47
CA ASP A 78 -7.88 -12.88 -3.73
C ASP A 78 -7.69 -11.93 -4.91
N GLU A 79 -8.79 -11.52 -5.57
CA GLU A 79 -8.76 -10.64 -6.72
C GLU A 79 -8.51 -9.19 -6.31
N LEU A 80 -7.61 -8.54 -7.04
CA LEU A 80 -7.21 -7.14 -6.84
C LEU A 80 -7.38 -6.33 -8.12
N ARG A 81 -8.10 -5.22 -8.04
CA ARG A 81 -8.38 -4.32 -9.18
C ARG A 81 -7.91 -2.90 -8.92
N TRP A 82 -7.05 -2.38 -9.78
CA TRP A 82 -6.66 -0.98 -9.77
C TRP A 82 -7.75 -0.08 -10.34
N TYR A 83 -7.94 1.10 -9.78
CA TYR A 83 -8.85 2.11 -10.30
C TYR A 83 -8.26 3.51 -10.06
N ALA A 84 -8.75 4.52 -10.77
CA ALA A 84 -8.38 5.90 -10.51
C ALA A 84 -9.61 6.68 -10.06
N ARG A 85 -9.43 7.49 -9.01
CA ARG A 85 -10.40 8.49 -8.60
C ARG A 85 -9.66 9.78 -8.35
N GLU A 86 -10.33 10.90 -8.61
CA GLU A 86 -9.76 12.21 -8.32
C GLU A 86 -9.24 12.26 -6.87
N GLY A 87 -7.93 12.47 -6.72
CA GLY A 87 -7.21 12.53 -5.45
C GLY A 87 -6.37 11.30 -5.09
N TYR A 88 -6.64 10.10 -5.63
CA TYR A 88 -5.86 8.90 -5.30
C TYR A 88 -5.92 7.79 -6.37
N LEU A 89 -4.86 6.97 -6.42
CA LEU A 89 -4.85 5.71 -7.16
C LEU A 89 -5.40 4.64 -6.24
N GLY A 90 -6.46 3.98 -6.64
CA GLY A 90 -7.16 2.99 -5.85
C GLY A 90 -6.74 1.56 -6.17
N LEU A 91 -6.68 0.72 -5.15
CA LEU A 91 -6.65 -0.73 -5.25
C LEU A 91 -7.90 -1.27 -4.53
N GLN A 92 -8.72 -2.04 -5.23
CA GLN A 92 -9.94 -2.63 -4.70
C GLN A 92 -9.77 -4.14 -4.55
N ALA A 93 -10.16 -4.65 -3.38
CA ALA A 93 -10.24 -6.07 -3.06
C ALA A 93 -11.69 -6.44 -2.70
N HIS A 94 -11.94 -7.70 -2.37
CA HIS A 94 -13.25 -8.18 -1.94
C HIS A 94 -13.78 -7.42 -0.70
N ASP A 95 -12.96 -7.25 0.33
CA ASP A 95 -13.34 -6.74 1.65
C ASP A 95 -12.74 -5.38 2.01
N PHE A 96 -11.72 -4.91 1.28
CA PHE A 96 -11.10 -3.60 1.52
C PHE A 96 -10.82 -2.82 0.23
N ARG A 97 -10.51 -1.53 0.40
CA ARG A 97 -9.86 -0.70 -0.62
C ARG A 97 -8.65 0.01 -0.05
N VAL A 98 -7.70 0.31 -0.91
CA VAL A 98 -6.51 1.12 -0.58
C VAL A 98 -6.47 2.31 -1.52
N GLY A 99 -6.29 3.52 -0.99
CA GLY A 99 -6.05 4.72 -1.79
C GLY A 99 -4.63 5.23 -1.61
N PHE A 100 -3.85 5.30 -2.68
CA PHE A 100 -2.48 5.83 -2.71
C PHE A 100 -2.48 7.29 -3.16
N VAL A 101 -1.76 8.15 -2.43
CA VAL A 101 -1.76 9.60 -2.68
C VAL A 101 -0.39 10.14 -3.08
N ALA A 102 -0.39 11.15 -3.95
CA ALA A 102 0.81 11.90 -4.31
C ALA A 102 1.13 13.00 -3.27
N ASP A 103 0.12 13.45 -2.52
CA ASP A 103 0.21 14.45 -1.45
C ASP A 103 -0.44 13.93 -0.16
N THR A 104 0.25 14.06 0.98
CA THR A 104 -0.26 13.64 2.29
C THR A 104 -1.56 14.35 2.68
N GLY A 105 -1.80 15.57 2.19
CA GLY A 105 -3.05 16.29 2.42
C GLY A 105 -4.29 15.59 1.86
N GLN A 106 -4.10 14.69 0.89
CA GLN A 106 -5.19 13.92 0.26
C GLN A 106 -5.60 12.67 1.06
N LEU A 107 -4.81 12.25 2.07
CA LEU A 107 -5.14 11.05 2.86
C LEU A 107 -6.50 11.15 3.55
N ASN A 108 -6.84 12.33 4.05
CA ASN A 108 -8.11 12.55 4.75
C ASN A 108 -9.33 12.44 3.82
N ALA A 109 -9.15 12.49 2.50
CA ALA A 109 -10.23 12.37 1.53
C ALA A 109 -10.63 10.91 1.23
N ILE A 110 -9.78 9.93 1.58
CA ILE A 110 -10.01 8.50 1.30
C ILE A 110 -11.01 7.89 2.29
N GLY A 111 -11.23 8.51 3.44
CA GLY A 111 -12.05 7.96 4.52
C GLY A 111 -11.22 7.15 5.52
N GLN A 112 -11.90 6.47 6.44
CA GLN A 112 -11.28 5.67 7.51
C GLN A 112 -11.97 4.30 7.58
N ALA A 113 -11.23 3.27 7.97
CA ALA A 113 -11.78 1.97 8.35
C ALA A 113 -12.76 2.13 9.53
N ARG A 114 -13.86 1.37 9.53
CA ARG A 114 -14.96 1.51 10.50
C ARG A 114 -14.59 1.01 11.91
N ASN A 115 -13.60 0.12 12.02
CA ASN A 115 -13.24 -0.59 13.24
C ASN A 115 -11.78 -0.37 13.66
N SER A 116 -11.33 0.88 13.71
CA SER A 116 -9.91 1.18 13.81
C SER A 116 -9.49 1.58 15.24
N GLY A 117 -8.85 0.64 15.94
CA GLY A 117 -8.47 0.75 17.37
C GLY A 117 -6.98 0.52 17.65
N GLY A 118 -6.18 0.32 16.61
CA GLY A 118 -4.81 -0.19 16.69
C GLY A 118 -4.78 -1.72 16.54
N LEU A 119 -3.59 -2.30 16.71
CA LEU A 119 -3.32 -3.73 16.55
C LEU A 119 -2.84 -4.33 17.88
N GLY A 120 -3.27 -5.56 18.18
CA GLY A 120 -2.68 -6.31 19.29
C GLY A 120 -1.16 -6.43 19.10
N ILE A 121 -0.39 -6.28 20.18
CA ILE A 121 1.08 -6.20 20.08
C ILE A 121 1.64 -7.45 19.41
N ARG A 122 1.19 -8.65 19.81
CA ARG A 122 1.66 -9.90 19.22
C ARG A 122 1.37 -9.99 17.72
N VAL A 123 0.18 -9.58 17.29
CA VAL A 123 -0.19 -9.55 15.87
C VAL A 123 0.71 -8.61 15.07
N LEU A 124 1.12 -7.47 15.65
CA LEU A 124 2.10 -6.59 15.00
C LEU A 124 3.47 -7.27 14.87
N LEU A 125 3.95 -7.91 15.94
CA LEU A 125 5.24 -8.59 15.93
C LEU A 125 5.28 -9.75 14.94
N ASP A 126 4.21 -10.54 14.88
CA ASP A 126 4.05 -11.63 13.91
C ASP A 126 4.13 -11.08 12.49
N ARG A 127 3.36 -10.03 12.17
CA ARG A 127 3.39 -9.37 10.86
C ARG A 127 4.77 -8.80 10.50
N LEU A 128 5.53 -8.27 11.46
CA LEU A 128 6.89 -7.78 11.22
C LEU A 128 7.86 -8.95 10.94
N ASN A 129 7.75 -10.03 11.69
CA ASN A 129 8.59 -11.21 11.54
C ASN A 129 8.32 -11.96 10.23
N ASP A 130 7.06 -12.15 9.86
CA ASP A 130 6.64 -12.82 8.62
C ASP A 130 7.17 -12.10 7.36
N ARG A 131 7.52 -10.82 7.50
CA ARG A 131 8.02 -9.96 6.43
C ARG A 131 9.50 -9.66 6.52
N ASP A 132 10.19 -10.20 7.51
CA ASP A 132 11.58 -9.88 7.83
C ASP A 132 11.83 -8.37 7.94
N LEU A 133 10.86 -7.62 8.48
CA LEU A 133 10.95 -6.17 8.60
C LEU A 133 11.63 -5.76 9.91
N THR A 134 12.43 -4.70 9.81
CA THR A 134 12.94 -3.98 10.98
C THR A 134 12.04 -2.80 11.31
N PHE A 135 12.12 -2.31 12.54
CA PHE A 135 11.43 -1.10 12.97
C PHE A 135 12.40 -0.19 13.74
N SER A 136 12.12 1.11 13.73
CA SER A 136 12.89 2.13 14.45
C SER A 136 12.12 2.76 15.62
N GLU A 137 10.79 2.61 15.62
CA GLU A 137 9.92 3.08 16.70
C GLU A 137 8.61 2.30 16.68
N MET A 138 8.14 1.90 17.87
CA MET A 138 6.77 1.44 18.08
C MET A 138 6.09 2.31 19.13
N ARG A 139 4.80 2.57 18.94
CA ARG A 139 3.97 3.27 19.92
C ARG A 139 2.79 2.41 20.34
N PHE A 140 2.56 2.39 21.63
CA PHE A 140 1.51 1.64 22.29
C PHE A 140 0.64 2.58 23.11
N ILE A 141 -0.64 2.26 23.23
CA ILE A 141 -1.56 2.90 24.17
C ILE A 141 -2.06 1.81 25.12
N ALA A 142 -1.80 1.99 26.41
CA ALA A 142 -2.29 1.11 27.46
C ALA A 142 -3.81 1.29 27.67
N SER A 143 -4.48 0.30 28.25
CA SER A 143 -5.91 0.36 28.61
C SER A 143 -6.24 1.50 29.58
N SER A 144 -5.24 1.99 30.33
CA SER A 144 -5.34 3.20 31.17
C SER A 144 -5.31 4.52 30.39
N GLY A 145 -5.03 4.47 29.08
CA GLY A 145 -4.79 5.63 28.22
C GLY A 145 -3.34 6.10 28.18
N ALA A 146 -2.43 5.50 28.97
CA ALA A 146 -1.02 5.87 28.97
C ALA A 146 -0.35 5.51 27.63
N ALA A 147 0.41 6.44 27.06
CA ALA A 147 1.18 6.21 25.84
C ALA A 147 2.61 5.76 26.17
N LEU A 148 3.05 4.68 25.53
CA LEU A 148 4.42 4.18 25.60
C LEU A 148 5.04 4.25 24.20
N ALA A 149 6.26 4.75 24.10
CA ALA A 149 7.05 4.70 22.88
C ALA A 149 8.29 3.85 23.12
N PHE A 150 8.46 2.81 22.32
CA PHE A 150 9.66 1.98 22.29
C PHE A 150 10.51 2.38 21.10
N ARG A 151 11.78 2.70 21.36
CA ARG A 151 12.77 3.10 20.34
C ARG A 151 14.06 2.34 20.60
N PRO A 152 14.40 1.32 19.80
CA PRO A 152 15.68 0.64 19.92
C PRO A 152 16.81 1.61 19.54
N ALA A 153 18.04 1.32 20.01
CA ALA A 153 19.21 2.16 19.74
C ALA A 153 19.56 2.18 18.24
N GLU A 154 19.31 1.07 17.55
CA GLU A 154 19.42 0.89 16.10
C GLU A 154 18.17 0.17 15.60
N PRO A 155 17.80 0.29 14.30
CA PRO A 155 16.73 -0.50 13.71
C PRO A 155 16.82 -1.98 14.05
N ALA A 156 15.78 -2.53 14.65
CA ALA A 156 15.78 -3.88 15.19
C ALA A 156 14.72 -4.76 14.52
N ARG A 157 14.98 -6.07 14.45
CA ARG A 157 13.96 -7.08 14.13
C ARG A 157 13.16 -7.39 15.39
N ALA A 158 11.86 -7.63 15.24
CA ALA A 158 10.98 -7.98 16.36
C ALA A 158 11.45 -9.23 17.11
N SER A 159 11.89 -10.27 16.40
CA SER A 159 12.39 -11.53 16.97
C SER A 159 13.76 -11.43 17.68
N GLY A 160 14.55 -10.39 17.39
CA GLY A 160 15.91 -10.26 17.90
C GLY A 160 16.06 -9.35 19.12
N ASP A 161 15.00 -8.64 19.51
CA ASP A 161 15.05 -7.63 20.57
C ASP A 161 14.50 -8.18 21.90
N THR A 162 15.41 -8.61 22.78
CA THR A 162 15.07 -9.17 24.10
C THR A 162 14.28 -8.19 24.96
N LEU A 163 14.60 -6.89 24.89
CA LEU A 163 13.91 -5.87 25.68
C LEU A 163 12.48 -5.69 25.19
N LEU A 164 12.25 -5.72 23.88
CA LEU A 164 10.90 -5.70 23.33
C LEU A 164 10.10 -6.92 23.79
N LEU A 165 10.69 -8.12 23.74
CA LEU A 165 10.04 -9.34 24.20
C LEU A 165 9.68 -9.27 25.70
N GLU A 166 10.59 -8.79 26.55
CA GLU A 166 10.31 -8.55 27.98
C GLU A 166 9.19 -7.54 28.22
N LEU A 167 9.08 -6.51 27.36
CA LEU A 167 8.00 -5.53 27.42
C LEU A 167 6.68 -6.07 26.88
N THR A 168 6.69 -7.07 26.01
CA THR A 168 5.46 -7.57 25.38
C THR A 168 4.58 -8.35 26.35
N GLU A 169 5.15 -9.18 27.21
CA GLU A 169 4.37 -10.05 28.12
C GLU A 169 3.45 -9.24 29.08
N PRO A 170 3.91 -8.15 29.73
CA PRO A 170 3.04 -7.31 30.56
C PRO A 170 2.00 -6.51 29.75
N LEU A 171 2.32 -6.18 28.49
CA LEU A 171 1.53 -5.28 27.65
C LEU A 171 0.52 -6.02 26.76
N GLU A 172 0.69 -7.32 26.51
CA GLU A 172 -0.04 -8.10 25.51
C GLU A 172 -1.57 -7.97 25.63
N ASN A 173 -2.08 -7.95 26.86
CA ASN A 173 -3.52 -7.83 27.15
C ASN A 173 -3.94 -6.44 27.67
N ASN A 174 -2.98 -5.53 27.86
CA ASN A 174 -3.18 -4.24 28.52
C ASN A 174 -2.81 -3.05 27.65
N ALA A 175 -2.37 -3.27 26.41
CA ALA A 175 -2.01 -2.22 25.49
C ALA A 175 -2.23 -2.64 24.04
N THR A 176 -2.38 -1.63 23.18
CA THR A 176 -2.56 -1.80 21.75
C THR A 176 -1.49 -1.01 21.02
N ALA A 177 -0.87 -1.62 20.01
CA ALA A 177 0.04 -0.91 19.13
C ALA A 177 -0.76 0.02 18.22
N VAL A 178 -0.40 1.30 18.20
CA VAL A 178 -1.09 2.33 17.42
C VAL A 178 -0.24 2.87 16.28
N SER A 179 1.08 2.71 16.35
CA SER A 179 1.96 3.12 15.27
C SER A 179 3.27 2.34 15.28
N VAL A 180 3.82 2.13 14.09
CA VAL A 180 5.16 1.58 13.88
C VAL A 180 5.87 2.36 12.77
N ALA A 181 7.15 2.64 12.96
CA ALA A 181 8.01 3.25 11.95
C ALA A 181 8.96 2.20 11.35
N ILE A 182 8.91 2.06 10.02
CA ILE A 182 9.70 1.10 9.25
C ILE A 182 10.81 1.87 8.52
N PRO A 183 12.09 1.65 8.86
CA PRO A 183 13.20 2.22 8.12
C PRO A 183 13.36 1.51 6.77
N MET A 184 13.50 2.32 5.72
CA MET A 184 13.69 1.85 4.35
C MET A 184 15.17 1.97 3.96
N SER A 185 15.59 1.22 2.94
CA SER A 185 16.96 1.25 2.40
C SER A 185 17.45 2.65 2.00
N SER A 186 16.52 3.57 1.68
CA SER A 186 16.83 4.97 1.41
C SER A 186 17.24 5.81 2.63
N GLY A 187 17.26 5.23 3.85
CA GLY A 187 17.50 5.94 5.10
C GLY A 187 16.32 6.79 5.59
N ARG A 188 15.17 6.70 4.90
CA ARG A 188 13.91 7.36 5.26
C ARG A 188 12.93 6.33 5.80
N GLU A 189 11.91 6.78 6.50
CA GLU A 189 10.99 5.90 7.22
C GLU A 189 9.57 6.03 6.69
N ILE A 190 8.86 4.90 6.64
CA ILE A 190 7.41 4.86 6.49
C ILE A 190 6.81 4.70 7.88
N ILE A 191 5.89 5.60 8.25
CA ILE A 191 5.14 5.53 9.49
C ILE A 191 3.79 4.90 9.19
N CYS A 192 3.54 3.74 9.76
CA CYS A 192 2.23 3.11 9.77
C CYS A 192 1.45 3.61 11.00
N ASP A 193 0.26 4.13 10.75
CA ASP A 193 -0.74 4.49 11.74
C ASP A 193 -1.76 3.35 11.76
N LEU A 194 -1.58 2.44 12.71
CA LEU A 194 -2.36 1.21 12.85
C LEU A 194 -3.76 1.51 13.37
N LYS A 195 -3.95 2.67 14.02
CA LYS A 195 -5.26 3.10 14.48
C LYS A 195 -6.10 3.66 13.35
N GLU A 196 -5.50 4.29 12.35
CA GLU A 196 -6.24 4.89 11.22
C GLU A 196 -6.11 4.06 9.93
N SER A 197 -5.54 2.85 10.02
CA SER A 197 -5.27 1.94 8.90
C SER A 197 -4.62 2.65 7.70
N ARG A 198 -3.59 3.45 7.97
CA ARG A 198 -2.90 4.25 6.94
C ARG A 198 -1.39 4.21 7.14
N ALA A 199 -0.64 4.54 6.09
CA ALA A 199 0.79 4.76 6.20
C ALA A 199 1.24 5.96 5.40
N GLN A 200 2.30 6.63 5.83
CA GLN A 200 2.88 7.75 5.13
C GLN A 200 4.37 7.89 5.40
N GLY A 201 5.07 8.53 4.47
CA GLY A 201 6.47 8.86 4.67
C GLY A 201 6.66 9.84 5.83
N ARG A 202 7.64 9.56 6.71
CA ARG A 202 8.10 10.54 7.70
C ARG A 202 8.51 11.81 6.98
N THR A 203 8.11 12.96 7.53
CA THR A 203 8.29 14.31 6.95
C THR A 203 7.81 14.44 5.48
N GLY A 204 6.82 13.62 5.09
CA GLY A 204 6.24 13.65 3.74
C GLY A 204 7.13 13.01 2.68
N ALA A 205 8.12 12.19 3.05
CA ALA A 205 8.97 11.50 2.09
C ALA A 205 8.15 10.70 1.05
N LYS A 206 8.60 10.72 -0.21
CA LYS A 206 8.02 9.91 -1.30
C LYS A 206 8.69 8.53 -1.39
N PHE A 207 7.92 7.46 -1.46
CA PHE A 207 8.38 6.08 -1.62
C PHE A 207 7.86 5.47 -2.91
N ARG A 208 8.55 4.46 -3.45
CA ARG A 208 7.98 3.69 -4.55
C ARG A 208 6.74 2.95 -4.05
N LEU A 209 5.71 2.83 -4.86
CA LEU A 209 4.49 2.11 -4.49
C LEU A 209 4.78 0.65 -4.10
N PRO A 210 5.61 -0.11 -4.84
CA PRO A 210 6.03 -1.46 -4.43
C PRO A 210 6.61 -1.51 -3.01
N GLU A 211 7.47 -0.55 -2.65
CA GLU A 211 8.02 -0.48 -1.29
C GLU A 211 6.91 -0.35 -0.24
N MET A 212 5.89 0.47 -0.51
CA MET A 212 4.76 0.65 0.41
C MET A 212 3.85 -0.59 0.46
N LEU A 213 3.62 -1.24 -0.68
CA LEU A 213 2.82 -2.45 -0.82
C LEU A 213 3.45 -3.64 -0.10
N GLU A 214 4.77 -3.79 -0.16
CA GLU A 214 5.48 -4.93 0.42
C GLU A 214 5.76 -4.74 1.92
N SER A 215 6.07 -3.51 2.36
CA SER A 215 6.51 -3.25 3.74
C SER A 215 5.43 -2.73 4.68
N ALA A 216 4.55 -1.85 4.21
CA ALA A 216 3.66 -1.09 5.08
C ALA A 216 2.20 -1.56 5.00
N LEU A 217 1.70 -1.87 3.80
CA LEU A 217 0.32 -2.34 3.62
C LEU A 217 0.01 -3.60 4.45
N PRO A 218 0.86 -4.65 4.49
CA PRO A 218 0.58 -5.86 5.27
C PRO A 218 0.53 -5.61 6.78
N LEU A 219 1.17 -4.53 7.26
CA LEU A 219 1.17 -4.19 8.68
C LEU A 219 -0.17 -3.59 9.11
N VAL A 220 -0.87 -2.88 8.22
CA VAL A 220 -2.18 -2.28 8.52
C VAL A 220 -3.36 -3.12 8.05
N GLN A 221 -3.23 -3.84 6.93
CA GLN A 221 -4.27 -4.69 6.36
C GLN A 221 -3.74 -6.12 6.19
N PRO A 222 -4.38 -7.15 6.78
CA PRO A 222 -4.02 -8.52 6.48
C PRO A 222 -4.28 -8.82 4.99
N LEU A 223 -3.32 -9.47 4.35
CA LEU A 223 -3.38 -9.88 2.95
C LEU A 223 -3.14 -11.38 2.85
N SER A 224 -3.84 -12.06 1.93
CA SER A 224 -3.60 -13.46 1.62
C SER A 224 -2.27 -13.65 0.88
N GLU A 225 -1.74 -14.87 0.86
CA GLU A 225 -0.52 -15.20 0.10
C GLU A 225 -0.65 -14.87 -1.39
N GLU A 226 -1.82 -15.11 -1.98
CA GLU A 226 -2.12 -14.81 -3.38
C GLU A 226 -2.13 -13.29 -3.65
N GLN A 227 -2.79 -12.51 -2.79
CA GLN A 227 -2.78 -11.05 -2.88
C GLN A 227 -1.37 -10.48 -2.78
N LEU A 228 -0.54 -11.05 -1.90
CA LEU A 228 0.85 -10.64 -1.73
C LEU A 228 1.70 -11.01 -2.94
N HIS A 229 1.46 -12.17 -3.52
CA HIS A 229 2.12 -12.59 -4.74
C HIS A 229 1.80 -11.63 -5.90
N TYR A 230 0.53 -11.24 -6.05
CA TYR A 230 0.10 -10.26 -7.05
C TYR A 230 0.76 -8.88 -6.88
N LEU A 231 0.99 -8.46 -5.63
CA LEU A 231 1.54 -7.14 -5.31
C LEU A 231 3.08 -7.06 -5.33
N ARG A 232 3.76 -8.22 -5.32
CA ARG A 232 5.21 -8.25 -5.50
C ARG A 232 5.55 -7.70 -6.86
N VAL A 233 6.63 -6.95 -6.96
CA VAL A 233 7.19 -6.56 -8.26
C VAL A 233 8.55 -7.21 -8.36
N ASP A 234 8.65 -8.28 -9.17
CA ASP A 234 9.95 -8.86 -9.46
C ASP A 234 10.84 -7.80 -10.12
N GLY A 235 12.08 -7.68 -9.63
CA GLY A 235 12.99 -6.57 -9.92
C GLY A 235 13.32 -6.33 -11.40
N ASP A 236 12.88 -7.21 -12.30
CA ASP A 236 13.01 -7.12 -13.77
C ASP A 236 11.72 -6.67 -14.49
N GLY A 237 10.66 -6.30 -13.77
CA GLY A 237 9.46 -5.70 -14.35
C GLY A 237 8.57 -6.64 -15.17
N LEU A 238 8.77 -7.96 -15.03
CA LEU A 238 7.81 -8.96 -15.47
C LEU A 238 7.17 -9.58 -14.23
N LEU A 239 5.92 -9.25 -13.99
CA LEU A 239 5.05 -10.09 -13.18
C LEU A 239 4.46 -11.17 -14.06
N ALA A 240 4.32 -12.35 -13.46
CA ALA A 240 3.69 -13.52 -14.05
C ALA A 240 2.41 -13.11 -14.80
N THR A 241 2.37 -13.46 -16.08
CA THR A 241 1.14 -13.58 -16.85
C THR A 241 0.09 -14.22 -15.98
N ILE A 242 -1.05 -13.55 -15.84
CA ILE A 242 -2.31 -14.19 -15.45
C ILE A 242 -2.45 -15.36 -16.41
N ASP A 243 -2.34 -16.60 -15.91
CA ASP A 243 -2.72 -17.79 -16.65
C ASP A 243 -4.23 -17.68 -16.90
N ASP A 244 -4.60 -17.05 -18.02
CA ASP A 244 -5.78 -17.43 -18.77
C ASP A 244 -5.49 -18.84 -19.32
N ASP A 245 -5.79 -19.88 -18.54
CA ASP A 245 -6.23 -21.19 -19.02
C ASP A 245 -6.39 -22.17 -17.84
N VAL A 246 -7.64 -22.39 -17.41
CA VAL A 246 -8.28 -23.72 -17.49
C VAL A 246 -9.79 -23.52 -17.65
N VAL A 247 -10.23 -23.38 -18.90
CA VAL A 247 -11.54 -23.91 -19.31
C VAL A 247 -11.27 -25.28 -19.93
N ASP A 248 -11.59 -26.33 -19.18
CA ASP A 248 -12.32 -27.51 -19.65
C ASP A 248 -12.77 -28.36 -18.45
#